data_AF-A0A2N6DHM4-F1
#
_entry.id   AF-A0A2N6DHM4-F1
#
_cell.length_a   1.000
_cell.length_b   1.000
_cell.length_c   1.000
_cell.angle_alpha   90.00
_cell.angle_beta   90.00
_cell.angle_gamma   90.00
#
_symmetry.space_group_name_H-M   'P 1'
#
loop_
_entity.id
_entity.type
_entity.pdbx_description
1 polymer ?
#
loop_
_entity_poly.entity_id
_entity_poly.type
_entity_poly.pdbx_seq_one_letter_code
_entity_poly.pdbx_strand_id
1 'polypeptide(L)'
;MNESDIIIGFSPRDPFSNDNLDFKDFRNYTEQCLRDGLSVGLLFGNEASGLDNTELSACTKRVSLPTSSQYVSMNLAQAVLVSLWELRTMETVKNDTTSYADRDTKNILSDKLKEHLQLIEFFNEQNPDLIWQEIKQTIESKDLTSREAELLISIVGKSTIRYNHLKKMCSK
;
A
#
# COMPACT_ATOMS: atom_id res chain seq x y z
N MET A 1 -7.34 21.89 17.65
CA MET A 1 -6.52 20.71 17.28
C MET A 1 -7.42 19.68 16.63
N ASN A 2 -7.94 19.94 15.42
CA ASN A 2 -8.94 19.09 14.77
C ASN A 2 -8.62 18.93 13.27
N GLU A 3 -7.34 18.71 12.93
CA GLU A 3 -6.88 18.57 11.54
C GLU A 3 -6.39 17.16 11.19
N SER A 4 -6.40 16.21 12.13
CA SER A 4 -5.98 14.83 11.86
C SER A 4 -6.99 13.83 12.37
N ASP A 5 -7.30 12.82 11.55
CA ASP A 5 -8.22 11.73 11.90
C ASP A 5 -7.66 10.86 13.03
N ILE A 6 -6.33 10.71 13.05
CA ILE A 6 -5.58 9.97 14.06
C ILE A 6 -4.56 10.89 14.71
N ILE A 7 -4.59 10.99 16.04
CA ILE A 7 -3.56 11.69 16.83
C ILE A 7 -2.76 10.67 17.63
N ILE A 8 -1.46 10.57 17.36
CA ILE A 8 -0.53 9.70 18.08
C ILE A 8 0.26 10.55 19.08
N GLY A 9 -0.02 10.39 20.37
CA GLY A 9 0.67 11.09 21.45
C GLY A 9 1.91 10.35 21.95
N PHE A 10 3.04 11.04 22.07
CA PHE A 10 4.25 10.48 22.65
C PHE A 10 4.33 10.83 24.15
N SER A 11 4.21 9.81 25.00
CA SER A 11 4.24 9.97 26.45
C SER A 11 4.75 8.71 27.14
N PRO A 12 5.66 8.84 28.13
CA PRO A 12 6.04 7.73 29.00
C PRO A 12 4.96 7.40 30.06
N ARG A 13 4.01 8.32 30.27
CA ARG A 13 2.91 8.16 31.23
C ARG A 13 1.73 7.49 30.54
N ASP A 14 1.19 6.47 31.19
CA ASP A 14 -0.06 5.83 30.78
C ASP A 14 -1.11 5.86 31.90
N PRO A 15 -1.95 6.90 31.95
CA PRO A 15 -3.06 6.96 32.89
C PRO A 15 -4.26 6.07 32.48
N PHE A 16 -4.29 5.50 31.27
CA PHE A 16 -5.44 4.78 30.71
C PHE A 16 -4.99 3.59 29.86
N SER A 17 -4.96 2.38 30.44
CA SER A 17 -4.20 1.22 29.95
C SER A 17 -4.59 0.60 28.59
N ASN A 18 -5.68 1.03 27.95
CA ASN A 18 -6.28 0.28 26.83
C ASN A 18 -5.88 0.74 25.41
N ASP A 19 -5.18 1.87 25.25
CA ASP A 19 -4.92 2.45 23.91
C ASP A 19 -3.43 2.66 23.59
N ASN A 20 -2.54 1.94 24.28
CA ASN A 20 -1.12 1.98 23.98
C ASN A 20 -0.79 1.24 22.68
N LEU A 21 0.05 1.88 21.88
CA LEU A 21 0.71 1.35 20.70
C LEU A 21 2.18 1.15 21.07
N ASP A 22 2.66 -0.10 20.94
CA ASP A 22 4.08 -0.40 21.13
C ASP A 22 4.90 0.36 20.08
N PHE A 23 6.05 0.91 20.46
CA PHE A 23 6.92 1.66 19.55
C PHE A 23 7.35 0.82 18.34
N LYS A 24 7.49 -0.50 18.50
CA LYS A 24 7.80 -1.40 17.37
C LYS A 24 6.68 -1.45 16.31
N ASP A 25 5.43 -1.21 16.73
CA ASP A 25 4.24 -1.25 15.89
C ASP A 25 3.85 0.14 15.37
N PHE A 26 4.49 1.20 15.90
CA PHE A 26 4.24 2.60 15.55
C PHE A 26 4.27 2.87 14.04
N ARG A 27 5.30 2.38 13.34
CA ARG A 27 5.43 2.55 11.89
C ARG A 27 4.30 1.86 11.15
N ASN A 28 4.10 0.56 11.39
CA ASN A 28 3.11 -0.24 10.68
C ASN A 28 1.69 0.32 10.86
N TYR A 29 1.37 0.77 12.07
CA TYR A 29 0.10 1.43 12.36
C TYR A 29 -0.05 2.76 11.60
N THR A 30 1.00 3.57 11.58
CA THR A 30 1.01 4.85 10.82
C THR A 30 0.84 4.59 9.32
N GLU A 31 1.56 3.61 8.75
CA GLU A 31 1.43 3.21 7.34
C GLU A 31 0.02 2.74 7.01
N GLN A 32 -0.59 1.92 7.88
CA GLN A 32 -1.95 1.44 7.70
C GLN A 32 -2.95 2.60 7.68
N CYS A 33 -2.86 3.53 8.65
CA CYS A 33 -3.74 4.70 8.69
C CYS A 33 -3.65 5.53 7.40
N LEU A 34 -2.44 5.77 6.91
CA LEU A 34 -2.23 6.51 5.66
C LEU A 34 -2.76 5.75 4.43
N ARG A 35 -2.61 4.41 4.39
CA ARG A 35 -3.18 3.56 3.33
C ARG A 35 -4.71 3.59 3.32
N ASP A 36 -5.31 3.70 4.49
CA ASP A 36 -6.76 3.84 4.66
C ASP A 36 -7.27 5.26 4.34
N GLY A 37 -6.37 6.16 3.91
CA GLY A 37 -6.70 7.54 3.55
C GLY A 37 -6.90 8.47 4.75
N LEU A 38 -6.53 8.03 5.96
CA LEU A 38 -6.62 8.82 7.18
C LEU A 38 -5.39 9.72 7.35
N SER A 39 -5.62 10.93 7.83
CA SER A 39 -4.57 11.85 8.23
C SER A 39 -4.03 11.52 9.63
N VAL A 40 -2.71 11.51 9.78
CA VAL A 40 -2.04 11.20 11.06
C VAL A 40 -1.26 12.41 11.57
N GLY A 41 -1.59 12.85 12.78
CA GLY A 41 -0.87 13.88 13.52
C GLY A 41 -0.02 13.27 14.63
N LEU A 42 1.23 13.69 14.75
CA LEU A 42 2.10 13.30 15.87
C LEU A 42 2.11 14.42 16.92
N LEU A 43 1.74 14.08 18.15
CA LEU A 43 1.67 15.03 19.26
C LEU A 43 2.79 14.76 20.26
N PHE A 44 3.60 15.79 20.52
CA PHE A 44 4.67 15.77 21.50
C PHE A 44 4.39 16.82 22.58
N GLY A 45 4.59 16.43 23.83
CA GLY A 45 4.37 17.32 24.98
C GLY A 45 5.47 18.35 25.18
N ASN A 46 5.19 19.32 26.05
CA ASN A 46 6.18 20.30 26.48
C ASN A 46 7.35 19.59 27.19
N GLU A 47 8.59 20.05 26.98
CA GLU A 47 9.79 19.42 27.56
C GLU A 47 9.77 19.35 29.10
N ALA A 48 9.21 20.35 29.76
CA ALA A 48 9.17 20.42 31.22
C ALA A 48 8.00 19.63 31.84
N SER A 49 6.81 19.68 31.22
CA SER A 49 5.58 19.13 31.81
C SER A 49 5.05 17.87 31.12
N GLY A 50 5.53 17.55 29.92
CA GLY A 50 4.95 16.53 29.04
C GLY A 50 3.59 16.96 28.49
N LEU A 51 2.80 15.97 28.06
CA LEU A 51 1.39 16.15 27.71
C LEU A 51 0.53 16.19 28.98
N ASP A 52 -0.42 17.10 29.03
CA ASP A 52 -1.43 17.14 30.08
C ASP A 52 -2.52 16.07 29.86
N ASN A 53 -3.38 15.86 30.86
CA ASN A 53 -4.44 14.84 30.76
C ASN A 53 -5.46 15.15 29.66
N THR A 54 -5.68 16.43 29.34
CA THR A 54 -6.62 16.83 28.29
C THR A 54 -6.05 16.52 26.91
N GLU A 55 -4.76 16.80 26.70
CA GLU A 55 -4.02 16.43 25.49
C GLU A 55 -3.91 14.90 25.35
N LEU A 56 -3.62 14.19 26.43
CA LEU A 56 -3.60 12.73 26.44
C LEU A 56 -4.96 12.13 26.10
N SER A 57 -6.05 12.73 26.57
CA SER A 57 -7.42 12.28 26.27
C SER A 57 -7.83 12.52 24.82
N ALA A 58 -7.19 13.46 24.13
CA ALA A 58 -7.42 13.75 22.72
C ALA A 58 -6.61 12.83 21.77
N CYS A 59 -5.65 12.07 22.29
CA CYS A 59 -4.85 11.15 21.49
C CYS A 59 -5.61 9.86 21.19
N THR A 60 -5.77 9.53 19.90
CA THR A 60 -6.35 8.26 19.44
C THR A 60 -5.46 7.07 19.81
N LYS A 61 -4.14 7.26 19.77
CA LYS A 61 -3.14 6.28 20.21
C LYS A 61 -2.03 6.96 21.00
N ARG A 62 -1.40 6.18 21.88
CA ARG A 62 -0.27 6.65 22.69
C ARG A 62 0.91 5.73 22.51
N VAL A 63 2.09 6.31 22.35
CA VAL A 63 3.35 5.59 22.15
C VAL A 63 4.34 6.04 23.22
N SER A 64 4.95 5.07 23.90
CA SER A 64 6.10 5.31 24.77
C SER A 64 7.38 4.94 24.01
N LEU A 65 8.36 5.83 24.02
CA LEU A 65 9.67 5.53 23.41
C LEU A 65 10.41 4.49 24.25
N PRO A 66 11.25 3.63 23.64
CA PRO A 66 12.00 2.60 24.34
C PRO A 66 13.17 3.19 25.14
N THR A 67 12.85 3.89 26.23
CA THR A 67 13.81 4.49 27.16
C THR A 67 14.09 3.57 28.35
N SER A 68 15.19 3.81 29.07
CA SER A 68 15.51 3.08 30.30
C SER A 68 14.50 3.39 31.40
N SER A 69 14.14 2.39 32.21
CA SER A 69 13.26 2.59 33.38
C SER A 69 13.83 3.56 34.42
N GLN A 70 15.14 3.78 34.41
CA GLN A 70 15.81 4.77 35.29
C GLN A 70 15.72 6.21 34.75
N TYR A 71 15.52 6.37 33.44
CA TYR A 71 15.48 7.66 32.75
C TYR A 71 14.43 7.61 31.64
N VAL A 72 13.17 7.69 32.05
CA VAL A 72 12.03 7.47 31.15
C VAL A 72 11.78 8.69 30.25
N SER A 73 12.20 9.88 30.69
CA SER A 73 12.05 11.12 29.93
C SER A 73 13.20 11.31 28.95
N MET A 74 12.87 11.58 27.70
CA MET A 74 13.80 11.94 26.64
C MET A 74 13.67 13.44 26.34
N ASN A 75 14.75 14.10 25.92
CA ASN A 75 14.65 15.48 25.45
C ASN A 75 13.70 15.56 24.25
N LEU A 76 12.92 16.64 24.14
CA LEU A 76 11.88 16.78 23.13
C LEU A 76 12.43 16.64 21.70
N ALA A 77 13.55 17.27 21.38
CA ALA A 77 14.15 17.17 20.05
C ALA A 77 14.63 15.75 19.73
N GLN A 78 15.13 15.01 20.74
CA GLN A 78 15.50 13.60 20.60
C GLN A 78 14.28 12.71 20.40
N ALA A 79 13.18 12.96 21.12
CA ALA A 79 11.94 12.23 20.94
C ALA A 79 11.39 12.41 19.52
N VAL A 80 11.35 13.66 19.03
CA VAL A 80 10.98 13.97 17.65
C VAL A 80 11.91 13.28 16.65
N LEU A 81 13.22 13.36 16.86
CA LEU A 81 14.21 12.73 15.97
C LEU A 81 14.00 11.21 15.88
N VAL A 82 13.85 10.52 17.02
CA VAL A 82 13.66 9.07 17.06
C VAL A 82 12.36 8.67 16.39
N SER A 83 11.26 9.39 16.65
CA SER A 83 9.97 9.13 16.01
C SER A 83 10.05 9.32 14.49
N LEU A 84 10.62 10.44 14.01
CA LEU A 84 10.75 10.69 12.57
C LEU A 84 11.75 9.72 11.91
N TRP A 85 12.81 9.34 12.61
CA TRP A 85 13.75 8.34 12.15
C TRP A 85 13.06 6.99 11.96
N GLU A 86 12.20 6.59 12.89
CA GLU A 86 11.42 5.35 12.74
C GLU A 86 10.49 5.38 11.53
N LEU A 87 9.97 6.55 11.18
CA LEU A 87 9.13 6.74 9.99
C LEU A 87 9.92 6.96 8.69
N ARG A 88 11.25 7.16 8.74
CA ARG A 88 12.05 7.57 7.57
C ARG A 88 12.01 6.61 6.37
N THR A 89 11.83 5.32 6.65
CA THR A 89 11.77 4.26 5.64
C THR A 89 10.34 3.86 5.32
N MET A 90 9.35 4.56 5.86
CA MET A 90 8.01 4.47 5.30
C MET A 90 8.12 4.84 3.85
N GLU A 91 7.63 3.96 2.98
CA GLU A 91 7.35 4.37 1.62
C GLU A 91 6.38 5.53 1.74
N THR A 92 6.81 6.72 1.32
CA THR A 92 5.91 7.87 1.22
C THR A 92 4.67 7.35 0.51
N VAL A 93 3.54 7.33 1.22
CA VAL A 93 2.22 7.23 0.59
C VAL A 93 2.13 8.50 -0.22
N LYS A 94 2.77 8.50 -1.40
CA LYS A 94 2.48 9.48 -2.42
C LYS A 94 0.97 9.40 -2.53
N ASN A 95 0.32 10.55 -2.53
CA ASN A 95 -0.97 10.72 -3.20
C ASN A 95 -0.78 10.46 -4.71
N ASP A 96 -0.16 9.33 -5.06
CA ASP A 96 -0.30 8.72 -6.34
C ASP A 96 -1.74 8.21 -6.30
N THR A 97 -2.59 8.92 -7.01
CA THR A 97 -3.87 8.44 -7.55
C THR A 97 -3.63 7.25 -8.50
N THR A 98 -2.75 6.33 -8.12
CA THR A 98 -2.52 5.06 -8.77
C THR A 98 -3.76 4.23 -8.52
N SER A 99 -4.74 4.46 -9.39
CA SER A 99 -5.87 3.58 -9.55
C SER A 99 -5.31 2.23 -10.01
N TYR A 100 -5.41 1.24 -9.14
CA TYR A 100 -5.15 -0.15 -9.52
C TYR A 100 -6.29 -0.67 -10.38
N ALA A 101 -5.95 -1.53 -11.34
CA ALA A 101 -6.92 -2.19 -12.18
C ALA A 101 -7.86 -3.02 -11.31
N ASP A 102 -9.16 -2.78 -11.44
CA ASP A 102 -10.17 -3.61 -10.80
C ASP A 102 -10.16 -5.05 -11.36
N ARG A 103 -10.91 -5.93 -10.68
CA ARG A 103 -11.01 -7.34 -11.08
C ARG A 103 -11.54 -7.48 -12.51
N ASP A 104 -12.48 -6.64 -12.92
CA ASP A 104 -13.11 -6.72 -14.24
C ASP A 104 -12.11 -6.36 -15.34
N THR A 105 -11.30 -5.34 -15.14
CA THR A 105 -10.22 -4.93 -16.06
C THR A 105 -9.16 -6.03 -16.19
N LYS A 106 -8.75 -6.66 -15.08
CA LYS A 106 -7.82 -7.80 -15.12
C LYS A 106 -8.41 -9.04 -15.81
N ASN A 107 -9.72 -9.28 -15.67
CA ASN A 107 -10.43 -10.34 -16.38
C ASN A 107 -10.45 -10.06 -17.89
N ILE A 108 -10.78 -8.84 -18.31
CA ILE A 108 -10.76 -8.43 -19.74
C ILE A 108 -9.36 -8.64 -20.35
N LEU A 109 -8.30 -8.26 -19.63
CA LEU A 109 -6.92 -8.51 -20.06
C LEU A 109 -6.66 -10.01 -20.24
N SER A 110 -7.03 -10.82 -19.26
CA SER A 110 -6.81 -12.26 -19.28
C SER A 110 -7.55 -12.92 -20.44
N ASP A 111 -8.82 -12.60 -20.64
CA ASP A 111 -9.64 -13.17 -21.71
C ASP A 111 -9.07 -12.83 -23.09
N LYS A 112 -8.75 -11.55 -23.33
CA LYS A 112 -8.13 -11.12 -24.59
C LYS A 112 -6.79 -11.78 -24.85
N LEU A 113 -5.97 -11.94 -23.80
CA LEU A 113 -4.67 -12.60 -23.94
C LEU A 113 -4.86 -14.07 -24.29
N LYS A 114 -5.79 -14.78 -23.62
CA LYS A 114 -6.07 -16.18 -23.91
C LYS A 114 -6.50 -16.36 -25.36
N GLU A 115 -7.46 -15.55 -25.82
CA GLU A 115 -7.93 -15.57 -27.22
C GLU A 115 -6.78 -15.32 -28.21
N HIS A 116 -5.91 -14.34 -27.92
CA HIS A 116 -4.77 -14.05 -28.77
C HIS A 116 -3.78 -15.21 -28.83
N LEU A 117 -3.44 -15.79 -27.68
CA LEU A 117 -2.51 -16.93 -27.59
C LEU A 117 -3.06 -18.17 -28.31
N GLN A 118 -4.38 -18.42 -28.22
CA GLN A 118 -5.04 -19.46 -29.00
C GLN A 118 -4.97 -19.18 -30.52
N LEU A 119 -5.22 -17.93 -30.92
CA LEU A 119 -5.21 -17.52 -32.32
C LEU A 119 -3.84 -17.68 -33.00
N ILE A 120 -2.76 -17.39 -32.26
CA ILE A 120 -1.38 -17.55 -32.75
C ILE A 120 -0.83 -18.95 -32.53
N GLU A 121 -1.67 -19.90 -32.10
CA GLU A 121 -1.31 -21.30 -31.88
C GLU A 121 -0.15 -21.48 -30.87
N PHE A 122 -0.12 -20.61 -29.84
CA PHE A 122 0.90 -20.67 -28.78
C PHE A 122 0.76 -21.91 -27.90
N PHE A 123 -0.47 -22.31 -27.58
CA PHE A 123 -0.71 -23.51 -26.77
C PHE A 123 -0.48 -24.76 -27.61
N ASN A 124 0.40 -25.65 -27.14
CA ASN A 124 0.54 -27.00 -27.70
C ASN A 124 -0.61 -27.91 -27.20
N GLU A 125 -0.81 -29.06 -27.85
CA GLU A 125 -1.85 -30.03 -27.43
C GLU A 125 -1.56 -30.66 -26.05
N GLN A 126 -0.31 -30.61 -25.60
CA GLN A 126 0.13 -31.21 -24.35
C GLN A 126 -0.09 -30.23 -23.19
N ASN A 127 -1.30 -30.28 -22.64
CA ASN A 127 -1.74 -29.60 -21.42
C ASN A 127 -1.92 -28.06 -21.54
N PRO A 128 -2.72 -27.58 -22.51
CA PRO A 128 -2.95 -26.16 -22.76
C PRO A 128 -3.55 -25.41 -21.56
N ASP A 129 -4.37 -26.09 -20.77
CA ASP A 129 -5.03 -25.48 -19.61
C ASP A 129 -4.03 -25.19 -18.48
N LEU A 130 -3.05 -26.05 -18.23
CA LEU A 130 -2.05 -25.82 -17.19
C LEU A 130 -1.19 -24.58 -17.52
N ILE A 131 -0.70 -24.50 -18.76
CA ILE A 131 0.08 -23.35 -19.23
C ILE A 131 -0.75 -22.07 -19.13
N TRP A 132 -2.04 -22.14 -19.47
CA TRP A 132 -2.94 -21.00 -19.31
C TRP A 132 -3.10 -20.59 -17.84
N GLN A 133 -3.26 -21.53 -16.91
CA GLN A 133 -3.37 -21.20 -15.48
C GLN A 133 -2.11 -20.50 -14.96
N GLU A 134 -0.91 -20.93 -15.34
CA GLU A 134 0.35 -20.29 -14.93
C GLU A 134 0.47 -18.86 -15.47
N ILE A 135 0.11 -18.63 -16.73
CA ILE A 135 0.09 -17.29 -17.33
C ILE A 135 -0.95 -16.41 -16.64
N LYS A 136 -2.16 -16.93 -16.43
CA LYS A 136 -3.25 -16.22 -15.77
C LYS A 136 -2.86 -15.83 -14.35
N GLN A 137 -2.30 -16.76 -13.57
CA GLN A 137 -1.84 -16.49 -12.22
C GLN A 137 -0.76 -15.41 -12.19
N THR A 138 0.16 -15.39 -13.16
CA THR A 138 1.20 -14.37 -13.28
C THR A 138 0.63 -12.96 -13.50
N ILE A 139 -0.50 -12.84 -14.19
CA ILE A 139 -1.19 -11.55 -14.42
C ILE A 139 -1.99 -11.15 -13.19
N GLU A 140 -2.73 -12.10 -12.61
CA GLU A 140 -3.59 -11.87 -11.46
C GLU A 140 -2.79 -11.57 -10.18
N SER A 141 -1.61 -12.16 -10.02
CA SER A 141 -0.73 -11.95 -8.86
C SER A 141 -0.03 -10.58 -8.86
N LYS A 142 -0.10 -9.82 -9.96
CA LYS A 142 0.51 -8.50 -10.06
C LYS A 142 -0.49 -7.41 -9.73
N ASP A 143 -0.03 -6.43 -8.94
CA ASP A 143 -0.78 -5.20 -8.67
C ASP A 143 -0.64 -4.21 -9.83
N LEU A 144 -1.26 -4.55 -10.96
CA LEU A 144 -1.30 -3.70 -12.14
C LEU A 144 -2.11 -2.43 -11.87
N THR A 145 -1.58 -1.30 -12.29
CA THR A 145 -2.33 -0.05 -12.39
C THR A 145 -3.39 -0.15 -13.51
N SER A 146 -4.47 0.63 -13.42
CA SER A 146 -5.50 0.71 -14.48
C SER A 146 -4.89 1.06 -15.83
N ARG A 147 -3.92 2.00 -15.84
CA ARG A 147 -3.17 2.37 -17.04
C ARG A 147 -2.35 1.21 -17.62
N GLU A 148 -1.65 0.45 -16.79
CA GLU A 148 -0.87 -0.71 -17.25
C GLU A 148 -1.77 -1.80 -17.84
N ALA A 149 -2.88 -2.11 -17.17
CA ALA A 149 -3.83 -3.09 -17.65
C ALA A 149 -4.45 -2.66 -18.99
N GLU A 150 -4.87 -1.40 -19.13
CA GLU A 150 -5.37 -0.83 -20.39
C GLU A 150 -4.33 -0.86 -21.51
N LEU A 151 -3.07 -0.56 -21.21
CA LEU A 151 -1.98 -0.64 -22.19
C LEU A 151 -1.77 -2.07 -22.67
N LEU A 152 -1.76 -3.05 -21.77
CA LEU A 152 -1.64 -4.47 -22.12
C LEU A 152 -2.84 -4.94 -22.96
N ILE A 153 -4.06 -4.56 -22.57
CA ILE A 153 -5.29 -4.81 -23.34
C ILE A 153 -5.16 -4.25 -24.77
N SER A 154 -4.64 -3.02 -24.90
CA SER A 154 -4.44 -2.35 -26.19
C SER A 154 -3.39 -3.05 -27.05
N ILE A 155 -2.27 -3.50 -26.45
CA ILE A 155 -1.23 -4.27 -27.14
C ILE A 155 -1.80 -5.57 -27.69
N VAL A 156 -2.45 -6.36 -26.85
CA VAL A 156 -3.05 -7.66 -27.24
C VAL A 156 -4.10 -7.45 -28.35
N GLY A 157 -4.95 -6.44 -28.20
CA GLY A 157 -5.96 -6.09 -29.22
C GLY A 157 -5.34 -5.74 -30.57
N LYS A 158 -4.33 -4.87 -30.60
CA LYS A 158 -3.63 -4.48 -31.84
C LYS A 158 -2.89 -5.65 -32.48
N SER A 159 -2.22 -6.48 -31.68
CA SER A 159 -1.54 -7.70 -32.17
C SER A 159 -2.54 -8.68 -32.79
N THR A 160 -3.70 -8.89 -32.16
CA THR A 160 -4.78 -9.74 -32.68
C THR A 160 -5.30 -9.25 -34.04
N ILE A 161 -5.57 -7.96 -34.16
CA ILE A 161 -6.03 -7.36 -35.42
C ILE A 161 -4.97 -7.54 -36.51
N ARG A 162 -3.70 -7.27 -36.20
CA ARG A 162 -2.60 -7.38 -37.17
C ARG A 162 -2.40 -8.81 -37.66
N TYR A 163 -2.42 -9.79 -36.75
CA TYR A 163 -2.32 -11.20 -37.10
C TYR A 163 -3.44 -11.64 -38.05
N ASN A 164 -4.69 -11.30 -37.72
CA ASN A 164 -5.84 -11.63 -38.56
C ASN A 164 -5.76 -11.01 -39.97
N HIS A 165 -5.24 -9.78 -40.08
CA HIS A 165 -5.00 -9.15 -41.38
C HIS A 165 -3.95 -9.92 -42.20
N LEU A 166 -2.83 -10.30 -41.58
CA LEU A 166 -1.77 -11.06 -42.25
C LEU A 166 -2.27 -12.46 -42.69
N LYS A 167 -2.98 -13.17 -41.81
CA LYS A 167 -3.56 -14.49 -42.12
C LYS A 167 -4.50 -14.45 -43.32
N LYS A 168 -5.34 -13.40 -43.44
CA LYS A 168 -6.22 -13.18 -44.60
C LYS A 168 -5.45 -12.90 -45.91
N MET A 169 -4.32 -12.21 -45.84
CA MET A 169 -3.48 -11.94 -47.03
C MET A 169 -2.78 -13.21 -47.54
N CYS A 170 -2.31 -14.06 -46.64
CA CYS A 170 -1.63 -15.31 -47.00
C CYS A 170 -2.56 -16.45 -47.43
N SER A 171 -3.87 -16.32 -47.19
CA SER A 171 -4.89 -17.32 -47.58
C SER A 171 -5.49 -17.06 -48.98
N LYS A 172 -4.93 -16.11 -49.74
CA LYS A 172 -5.24 -15.85 -51.15
C LYS A 172 -4.06 -16.25 -52.02
#